data_AF-A0A7C5U1A4-F1
#
_entry.id   AF-A0A7C5U1A4-F1
#
_cell.length_a   1.000
_cell.length_b   1.000
_cell.length_c   1.000
_cell.angle_alpha   90.00
_cell.angle_beta   90.00
_cell.angle_gamma   90.00
#
_symmetry.space_group_name_H-M   'P 1'
#
loop_
_entity.id
_entity.type
_entity.pdbx_description
1 polymer ?
#
loop_
_entity_poly.entity_id
_entity_poly.type
_entity_poly.pdbx_seq_one_letter_code
_entity_poly.pdbx_strand_id
1 'polypeptide(L)'
;MFIYLYVSVLHVVAKIIPVRLREEELKHIDRLVEYGVFRSRSEAIREFIRFGVESLAYLSEAFEALNRLFELERLEGGLPIDLSGATEKLLRERER
;
A
#
# COMPACT_ATOMS: atom_id res chain seq x y z
N MET A 1 -23.60 -25.84 -25.44
CA MET A 1 -23.22 -25.61 -26.85
C MET A 1 -24.27 -24.66 -27.43
N PHE A 2 -24.06 -23.36 -27.52
CA PHE A 2 -22.83 -22.60 -27.54
C PHE A 2 -22.99 -21.41 -26.58
N ILE A 3 -21.94 -21.21 -25.78
CA ILE A 3 -21.41 -19.87 -25.55
C ILE A 3 -22.32 -18.96 -24.72
N TYR A 4 -22.09 -18.84 -23.41
CA TYR A 4 -21.10 -17.85 -22.96
C TYR A 4 -21.18 -16.55 -23.77
N LEU A 5 -22.23 -15.73 -23.64
CA LEU A 5 -22.00 -14.32 -23.96
C LEU A 5 -22.64 -13.45 -22.89
N TYR A 6 -21.94 -13.42 -21.75
CA TYR A 6 -21.14 -12.23 -21.44
C TYR A 6 -21.99 -11.00 -21.14
N VAL A 7 -23.17 -11.20 -20.56
CA VAL A 7 -23.71 -10.15 -19.72
C VAL A 7 -23.86 -10.68 -18.30
N SER A 8 -22.78 -11.29 -17.81
CA SER A 8 -22.21 -10.82 -16.55
C SER A 8 -22.11 -9.31 -16.67
N VAL A 9 -23.24 -8.63 -16.41
CA VAL A 9 -23.29 -7.21 -16.12
C VAL A 9 -22.36 -7.11 -14.93
N LEU A 10 -21.11 -6.80 -15.23
CA LEU A 10 -20.10 -6.47 -14.25
C LEU A 10 -20.66 -5.22 -13.60
N HIS A 11 -21.46 -5.41 -12.56
CA HIS A 11 -21.98 -4.33 -11.78
C HIS A 11 -20.74 -3.76 -11.10
N VAL A 12 -20.13 -2.76 -11.73
CA VAL A 12 -19.11 -1.94 -11.09
C VAL A 12 -19.88 -1.21 -10.00
N VAL A 13 -19.95 -1.82 -8.82
CA VAL A 13 -20.59 -1.22 -7.66
C VAL A 13 -19.72 -0.04 -7.26
N ALA A 14 -20.02 1.12 -7.82
CA ALA A 14 -19.38 2.36 -7.43
C ALA A 14 -19.88 2.72 -6.03
N LYS A 15 -19.03 2.51 -5.02
CA LYS A 15 -19.32 2.94 -3.65
C LYS A 15 -19.07 4.43 -3.53
N ILE A 16 -20.10 5.19 -3.18
CA ILE A 16 -19.95 6.62 -2.84
C ILE A 16 -19.38 6.70 -1.42
N ILE A 17 -18.23 7.34 -1.29
CA ILE A 17 -17.55 7.54 -0.01
C ILE A 17 -17.48 9.05 0.25
N PRO A 18 -18.22 9.59 1.24
CA PRO A 18 -18.08 10.98 1.63
C PRO A 18 -16.72 11.19 2.30
N VAL A 19 -15.98 12.20 1.84
CA VAL A 19 -14.69 12.57 2.41
C VAL A 19 -14.69 14.04 2.79
N ARG A 20 -14.04 14.38 3.90
CA ARG A 20 -13.82 15.77 4.30
C ARG A 20 -12.45 16.21 3.81
N LEU A 21 -12.42 17.29 3.06
CA LEU A 21 -11.20 17.91 2.55
C LEU A 21 -11.13 19.34 3.08
N ARG A 22 -9.92 19.83 3.31
CA ARG A 22 -9.69 21.25 3.59
C ARG A 22 -10.02 22.06 2.34
N GLU A 23 -10.42 23.32 2.55
CA GLU A 23 -10.81 24.20 1.45
C GLU A 23 -9.67 24.38 0.42
N GLU A 24 -8.43 24.47 0.89
CA GLU A 24 -7.23 24.54 0.06
C GLU A 24 -7.02 23.31 -0.82
N GLU A 25 -7.26 22.11 -0.29
CA GLU A 25 -7.11 20.84 -1.03
C GLU A 25 -8.16 20.75 -2.13
N LEU A 26 -9.40 21.14 -1.81
CA LEU A 26 -10.48 21.17 -2.78
C LEU A 26 -10.21 22.17 -3.90
N LYS A 27 -9.69 23.37 -3.59
CA LYS A 27 -9.31 24.38 -4.58
C LYS A 27 -8.24 23.86 -5.55
N HIS A 28 -7.27 23.09 -5.05
CA HIS A 28 -6.25 22.48 -5.92
C HIS A 28 -6.87 21.43 -6.85
N ILE A 29 -7.73 20.57 -6.32
CA ILE A 29 -8.46 19.58 -7.12
C ILE A 29 -9.29 20.28 -8.22
N ASP A 30 -9.99 21.36 -7.85
CA ASP A 30 -10.85 22.10 -8.76
C ASP A 30 -10.08 22.70 -9.93
N ARG A 31 -8.94 23.34 -9.66
CA ARG A 31 -8.07 23.89 -10.72
C ARG A 31 -7.62 22.82 -11.71
N LEU A 32 -7.27 21.62 -11.22
CA LEU A 32 -6.81 20.54 -12.10
C LEU A 32 -7.95 20.01 -12.99
N VAL A 33 -9.18 20.01 -12.49
CA VAL A 33 -10.36 19.68 -13.29
C VAL A 33 -10.64 20.80 -14.30
N GLU A 34 -10.57 22.07 -13.88
CA GLU A 34 -10.78 23.24 -14.75
C GLU A 34 -9.76 23.30 -15.89
N TYR A 35 -8.49 22.93 -15.62
CA TYR A 35 -7.44 22.85 -16.63
C TYR A 35 -7.54 21.62 -17.54
N GLY A 36 -8.53 20.75 -17.31
CA GLY A 36 -8.75 19.55 -18.10
C GLY A 36 -7.75 18.42 -17.85
N VAL A 37 -6.96 18.50 -16.77
CA VAL A 37 -6.03 17.43 -16.35
C VAL A 37 -6.84 16.19 -15.94
N PHE A 38 -7.97 16.41 -15.25
CA PHE A 38 -8.93 15.36 -14.90
C PHE A 38 -10.33 15.73 -15.38
N ARG A 39 -11.14 14.74 -15.74
CA ARG A 39 -12.51 14.91 -16.22
C ARG A 39 -13.49 15.21 -15.07
N SER A 40 -13.13 14.86 -13.83
CA SER A 40 -13.96 15.12 -12.65
C SER A 40 -13.15 15.13 -11.35
N ARG A 41 -13.71 15.72 -10.29
CA ARG A 41 -13.14 15.66 -8.93
C ARG A 41 -12.92 14.23 -8.46
N SER A 42 -13.91 13.36 -8.71
CA SER A 42 -13.83 11.95 -8.31
C SER A 42 -12.72 11.19 -9.04
N GLU A 43 -12.42 11.56 -10.28
CA GLU A 43 -11.28 11.01 -11.02
C GLU A 43 -9.96 11.49 -10.42
N ALA A 44 -9.82 12.80 -10.21
CA ALA A 44 -8.64 13.38 -9.58
C ALA A 44 -8.33 12.72 -8.22
N ILE A 45 -9.35 12.58 -7.36
CA ILE A 45 -9.22 11.94 -6.04
C ILE A 45 -8.80 10.48 -6.18
N ARG A 46 -9.38 9.72 -7.12
CA ARG A 46 -8.99 8.32 -7.33
C ARG A 46 -7.54 8.18 -7.79
N GLU A 47 -7.09 9.03 -8.69
CA GLU A 47 -5.71 9.01 -9.17
C GLU A 47 -4.73 9.41 -8.06
N PHE A 48 -5.05 10.42 -7.25
CA PHE A 48 -4.25 10.76 -6.07
C PHE A 48 -4.17 9.63 -5.06
N ILE A 49 -5.28 8.94 -4.79
CA ILE A 49 -5.28 7.75 -3.93
C ILE A 49 -4.37 6.67 -4.52
N ARG A 50 -4.44 6.42 -5.83
CA ARG A 50 -3.61 5.42 -6.51
C ARG A 50 -2.13 5.74 -6.38
N PHE A 51 -1.72 6.97 -6.70
CA PHE A 51 -0.33 7.41 -6.53
C PHE A 51 0.12 7.36 -5.08
N GLY A 52 -0.76 7.71 -4.14
CA GLY A 52 -0.50 7.56 -2.70
C GLY A 52 -0.26 6.11 -2.31
N VAL A 53 -1.10 5.18 -2.77
CA VAL A 53 -0.94 3.75 -2.48
C VAL A 53 0.33 3.18 -3.09
N GLU A 54 0.63 3.50 -4.35
CA GLU A 54 1.84 3.06 -5.03
C GLU A 54 3.10 3.59 -4.34
N SER A 55 3.11 4.88 -3.97
CA SER A 55 4.24 5.49 -3.29
C SER A 55 4.45 4.96 -1.88
N LEU A 56 3.40 4.48 -1.20
CA LEU A 56 3.46 3.93 0.16
C LEU A 56 3.51 2.40 0.18
N ALA A 57 3.54 1.73 -0.98
CA ALA A 57 3.52 0.26 -1.07
C ALA A 57 4.68 -0.39 -0.29
N TYR A 58 5.86 0.24 -0.31
CA TYR A 58 7.02 -0.24 0.46
C TYR A 58 6.78 -0.26 1.97
N LEU A 59 5.91 0.62 2.50
CA LEU A 59 5.54 0.61 3.92
C LEU A 59 4.69 -0.61 4.25
N SER A 60 3.83 -1.06 3.34
CA SER A 60 3.04 -2.29 3.53
C SER A 60 3.94 -3.48 3.77
N GLU A 61 4.97 -3.65 2.94
CA GLU A 61 5.95 -4.73 3.07
C GLU A 61 6.72 -4.62 4.39
N ALA A 62 7.14 -3.42 4.76
CA ALA A 62 7.83 -3.17 6.03
C ALA A 62 6.93 -3.49 7.24
N PHE A 63 5.65 -3.13 7.19
CA PHE A 63 4.68 -3.45 8.25
C PHE A 63 4.39 -4.94 8.32
N GLU A 64 4.32 -5.65 7.19
CA GLU A 64 4.13 -7.10 7.18
C GLU A 64 5.36 -7.82 7.75
N ALA A 65 6.56 -7.40 7.36
CA ALA A 65 7.81 -7.94 7.92
C ALA A 65 7.90 -7.67 9.43
N LEU A 66 7.52 -6.47 9.88
CA LEU A 66 7.49 -6.11 11.29
C LEU A 66 6.47 -6.95 12.07
N ASN A 67 5.29 -7.18 11.51
CA ASN A 67 4.28 -8.04 12.12
C ASN A 67 4.78 -9.47 12.28
N ARG A 68 5.42 -10.04 11.24
CA ARG A 68 6.05 -11.37 11.34
C ARG A 68 7.14 -11.41 12.40
N LEU A 69 7.93 -10.34 12.55
CA LEU A 69 8.94 -10.25 13.60
C LEU A 69 8.32 -10.29 14.99
N PHE A 70 7.23 -9.55 15.22
CA PHE A 70 6.51 -9.58 16.49
C PHE A 70 5.82 -10.93 16.76
N GLU A 71 5.36 -11.63 15.73
CA GLU A 71 4.83 -12.99 15.89
C GLU A 71 5.92 -13.97 16.35
N LEU A 72 7.11 -13.90 15.75
CA LEU A 72 8.27 -14.70 16.15
C LEU A 72 8.70 -14.38 17.59
N GLU A 73 8.77 -13.10 17.95
CA GLU A 73 9.12 -12.68 19.31
C GLU A 73 8.15 -13.25 20.37
N ARG A 74 6.85 -13.27 20.07
CA ARG A 74 5.84 -13.85 20.98
C ARG A 74 5.98 -15.36 21.12
N LEU A 75 6.37 -16.06 20.05
CA LEU A 75 6.57 -17.51 20.07
C LEU A 75 7.85 -17.89 20.83
N GLU A 76 8.93 -17.12 20.65
CA GLU A 76 10.25 -17.44 21.18
C GLU A 76 10.54 -16.80 22.54
N GLY A 77 9.72 -15.83 22.98
CA GLY A 77 9.86 -15.16 24.28
C GLY A 77 10.99 -14.14 24.34
N GLY A 78 11.54 -13.74 23.19
CA GLY A 78 12.63 -12.78 23.05
C GLY A 78 12.83 -12.37 21.58
N LEU A 79 13.69 -11.37 21.33
CA LEU A 79 13.93 -10.90 19.97
C LEU A 79 14.46 -12.05 19.08
N PRO A 80 13.87 -12.30 17.90
CA PRO A 80 14.24 -13.44 17.03
C PRO A 80 15.65 -13.34 16.43
N ILE A 81 16.35 -12.23 16.67
CA ILE A 81 17.69 -11.96 16.15
C ILE A 81 18.56 -11.50 17.33
N ASP A 82 19.48 -12.38 17.75
CA ASP A 82 20.58 -12.02 18.65
C ASP A 82 21.88 -11.90 17.83
N LEU A 83 22.39 -10.67 17.72
CA LEU A 83 23.62 -10.35 16.98
C LEU A 83 24.87 -10.38 17.87
N SER A 84 24.72 -10.69 19.16
CA SER A 84 25.87 -10.75 20.05
C SER A 84 26.84 -11.85 19.61
N GLY A 85 28.11 -11.48 19.44
CA GLY A 85 29.14 -12.39 18.92
C GLY A 85 29.05 -12.76 17.44
N ALA A 86 28.08 -12.22 16.68
CA ALA A 86 27.88 -12.55 15.26
C ALA A 86 29.14 -12.29 14.41
N THR A 87 29.86 -11.22 14.68
CA THR A 87 31.11 -10.87 13.97
C THR A 87 32.20 -11.92 14.15
N GLU A 88 32.41 -12.42 15.37
CA GLU A 88 33.41 -13.48 15.62
C GLU A 88 33.03 -14.80 14.94
N LYS A 89 31.74 -15.11 14.90
CA LYS A 89 31.23 -16.32 14.25
C LYS A 89 31.48 -16.28 12.74
N LEU A 90 31.17 -15.15 12.10
CA LEU A 90 31.41 -14.93 10.68
C LEU A 90 32.91 -14.96 10.33
N LEU A 91 33.77 -14.43 11.19
CA LEU A 91 35.23 -14.46 10.99
C LEU A 91 35.77 -15.90 11.05
N ARG A 92 35.33 -16.72 12.01
CA ARG A 92 35.74 -18.14 12.11
C ARG A 92 35.27 -18.99 10.94
N GLU A 93 34.08 -18.71 10.40
CA GLU A 93 33.55 -19.42 9.23
C GLU A 93 34.26 -19.04 7.93
N ARG A 94 34.86 -17.84 7.86
CA ARG A 94 35.64 -17.37 6.69
C ARG A 94 37.05 -17.96 6.62
N GLU A 95 37.56 -18.48 7.72
CA GLU A 95 38.88 -19.15 7.81
C GLU A 95 38.81 -20.66 7.50
N ARG A 96 37.61 -21.19 7.21
CA ARG A 96 37.38 -22.55 6.68
C ARG A 96 37.30 -22.54 5.16
#